data_AF-A0A0Q4B381-F1
#
_entry.id   AF-A0A0Q4B381-F1
#
_cell.length_a   1.000
_cell.length_b   1.000
_cell.length_c   1.000
_cell.angle_alpha   90.00
_cell.angle_beta   90.00
_cell.angle_gamma   90.00
#
_symmetry.space_group_name_H-M   'P 1'
#
loop_
_entity.id
_entity.type
_entity.pdbx_description
1 polymer ?
#
loop_
_entity_poly.entity_id
_entity_poly.type
_entity_poly.pdbx_seq_one_letter_code
_entity_poly.pdbx_strand_id
1 'polypeptide(L)'
;MQLTGLPSAREIQLLKAHGIHLGDYVGGYAYYALLDGSATLPSLGRGNRLTSVVALRPEWKLNDALQGGTLPEYAKAGAGGAKVVIRYAPNAKPQQVSESLARLGLRGIEVVEQFRAAYAEMLLAVSTEVASLPWVLTVGLYPAPPSLSNREGRIIGRASVLNTPAVYGGRGLEGKGVRIGIGDANVTSHVDFGNRVHVQEYEYANDHGTHVAGSILGAGLLPPDARGMAPRLRRGATTSTCRRMA
;
A
#
# COMPACT_ATOMS: atom_id res chain seq x y z
N MET A 1 13.84 14.52 -5.19
CA MET A 1 14.33 15.20 -6.41
C MET A 1 13.13 15.74 -7.17
N GLN A 2 13.13 17.03 -7.52
CA GLN A 2 12.04 17.70 -8.23
C GLN A 2 12.40 17.91 -9.70
N LEU A 3 11.49 17.57 -10.60
CA LEU A 3 11.61 17.82 -12.03
C LEU A 3 10.58 18.86 -12.51
N THR A 4 10.80 19.42 -13.68
CA THR A 4 9.86 20.33 -14.37
C THR A 4 8.70 19.60 -15.05
N GLY A 5 8.78 18.27 -15.18
CA GLY A 5 7.76 17.42 -15.81
C GLY A 5 8.11 15.94 -15.67
N LEU A 6 7.27 15.07 -16.23
CA LEU A 6 7.56 13.63 -16.27
C LEU A 6 8.81 13.36 -17.11
N PRO A 7 9.79 12.59 -16.61
CA PRO A 7 10.97 12.23 -17.36
C PRO A 7 10.65 11.11 -18.37
N SER A 8 11.22 11.21 -19.55
CA SER A 8 11.26 10.14 -20.55
C SER A 8 12.23 9.03 -20.14
N ALA A 9 12.11 7.85 -20.75
CA ALA A 9 13.05 6.75 -20.52
C ALA A 9 14.51 7.14 -20.79
N ARG A 10 14.77 7.97 -21.81
CA ARG A 10 16.11 8.48 -22.13
C ARG A 10 16.67 9.37 -21.01
N GLU A 11 15.84 10.24 -20.44
CA GLU A 11 16.25 11.13 -19.35
C GLU A 11 16.54 10.34 -18.07
N ILE A 12 15.76 9.29 -17.77
CA ILE A 12 16.04 8.38 -16.65
C ILE A 12 17.40 7.71 -16.83
N GLN A 13 17.73 7.24 -18.04
CA GLN A 13 19.05 6.64 -18.31
C GLN A 13 20.20 7.64 -18.19
N LEU A 14 20.00 8.89 -18.64
CA LEU A 14 20.98 9.96 -18.48
C LEU A 14 21.25 10.26 -17.00
N LEU A 15 20.19 10.40 -16.19
CA LEU A 15 20.32 10.60 -14.74
C LEU A 15 21.09 9.43 -14.10
N LYS A 16 20.76 8.19 -14.48
CA LYS A 16 21.46 7.01 -14.00
C LYS A 16 22.94 7.00 -14.37
N ALA A 17 23.30 7.41 -15.59
CA ALA A 17 24.70 7.54 -16.02
C ALA A 17 25.47 8.59 -15.21
N HIS A 18 24.78 9.56 -14.61
CA HIS A 18 25.34 10.55 -13.69
C HIS A 18 25.29 10.12 -12.21
N GLY A 19 24.98 8.85 -11.92
CA GLY A 19 24.91 8.31 -10.55
C GLY A 19 23.63 8.70 -9.80
N ILE A 20 22.58 9.10 -10.52
CA ILE A 20 21.29 9.51 -9.96
C ILE A 20 20.25 8.46 -10.33
N HIS A 21 19.84 7.67 -9.34
CA HIS A 21 18.84 6.62 -9.50
C HIS A 21 17.48 7.15 -9.03
N LEU A 22 16.59 7.45 -9.97
CA LEU A 22 15.20 7.80 -9.66
C LEU A 22 14.46 6.58 -9.09
N GLY A 23 13.81 6.78 -7.94
CA GLY A 23 12.96 5.80 -7.27
C GLY A 23 11.48 6.14 -7.42
N ASP A 24 10.71 5.86 -6.36
CA ASP A 24 9.25 5.98 -6.39
C ASP A 24 8.77 7.44 -6.58
N TYR A 25 7.66 7.60 -7.31
CA TYR A 25 7.03 8.89 -7.55
C TYR A 25 6.27 9.37 -6.32
N VAL A 26 6.53 10.61 -5.89
CA VAL A 26 5.91 11.21 -4.70
C VAL A 26 4.70 12.08 -5.09
N GLY A 27 4.71 12.69 -6.27
CA GLY A 27 3.68 13.62 -6.73
C GLY A 27 4.26 14.96 -7.20
N GLY A 28 3.52 15.69 -8.04
CA GLY A 28 3.95 17.01 -8.52
C GLY A 28 5.31 17.02 -9.25
N TYR A 29 5.64 15.96 -9.99
CA TYR A 29 6.97 15.76 -10.61
C TYR A 29 8.15 15.56 -9.62
N ALA A 30 7.84 15.24 -8.36
CA ALA A 30 8.82 14.85 -7.35
C ALA A 30 8.98 13.33 -7.27
N TYR A 31 10.22 12.90 -7.06
CA TYR A 31 10.60 11.50 -6.92
C TYR A 31 11.55 11.33 -5.72
N TYR A 32 11.46 10.18 -5.04
CA TYR A 32 12.60 9.71 -4.27
C TYR A 32 13.78 9.44 -5.22
N ALA A 33 15.00 9.74 -4.80
CA ALA A 33 16.19 9.51 -5.61
C ALA A 33 17.33 9.06 -4.72
N LEU A 34 18.09 8.07 -5.19
CA LEU A 34 19.36 7.66 -4.60
C LEU A 34 20.49 8.28 -5.42
N LEU A 35 21.42 8.92 -4.72
CA LEU A 35 22.59 9.52 -5.32
C LEU A 35 23.80 8.70 -4.90
N ASP A 36 24.56 8.23 -5.87
CA ASP A 36 25.86 7.61 -5.63
C ASP A 36 26.81 8.63 -4.99
N GLY A 37 27.82 8.19 -4.23
CA GLY A 37 28.78 9.10 -3.59
C GLY A 37 29.57 9.97 -4.58
N SER A 38 29.67 9.53 -5.84
CA SER A 38 30.28 10.25 -6.96
C SER A 38 29.26 10.94 -7.88
N ALA A 39 27.98 10.99 -7.49
CA ALA A 39 26.92 11.53 -8.33
C ALA A 39 27.22 12.98 -8.70
N THR A 40 27.21 13.26 -10.00
CA THR A 40 27.41 14.62 -10.51
C THR A 40 26.03 15.20 -10.81
N LEU A 41 25.60 16.16 -9.99
CA LEU A 41 24.33 16.83 -10.22
C LEU A 41 24.44 17.65 -11.51
N PRO A 42 23.57 17.40 -12.52
CA PRO A 42 23.55 18.24 -13.69
C PRO A 42 23.18 19.67 -13.29
N SER A 43 23.77 20.66 -13.97
CA SER A 43 23.51 22.07 -13.68
C SER A 43 22.02 22.37 -13.64
N LEU A 44 21.57 23.05 -12.58
CA LEU A 44 20.21 23.54 -12.47
C LEU A 44 20.04 24.70 -13.47
N GLY A 45 19.22 24.54 -14.51
CA GLY A 45 19.05 25.58 -15.53
C GLY A 45 18.86 25.06 -16.96
N ARG A 46 18.89 26.00 -17.93
CA ARG A 46 18.44 25.79 -19.32
C ARG A 46 19.06 24.54 -19.96
N GLY A 47 18.19 23.61 -20.34
CA GLY A 47 18.53 22.33 -20.99
C GLY A 47 18.32 21.09 -20.13
N ASN A 48 18.19 21.26 -18.80
CA ASN A 48 17.95 20.17 -17.85
C ASN A 48 16.56 20.33 -17.18
N ARG A 49 15.87 19.22 -16.96
CA ARG A 49 14.56 19.20 -16.28
C ARG A 49 14.66 19.23 -14.76
N LEU A 50 15.85 19.06 -14.19
CA LEU A 50 16.05 19.09 -12.75
C LEU A 50 15.80 20.49 -12.18
N THR A 51 14.83 20.59 -11.27
CA THR A 51 14.49 21.84 -10.56
C THR A 51 15.19 21.93 -9.22
N SER A 52 15.19 20.84 -8.43
CA SER A 52 15.84 20.83 -7.13
C SER A 52 16.18 19.41 -6.65
N VAL A 53 17.21 19.35 -5.80
CA VAL A 53 17.57 18.15 -5.05
C VAL A 53 17.63 18.56 -3.59
N VAL A 54 16.87 17.86 -2.75
CA VAL A 54 16.79 18.13 -1.32
C VAL A 54 16.93 16.81 -0.60
N ALA A 55 17.83 16.75 0.37
CA ALA A 55 17.95 15.61 1.27
C ALA A 55 16.68 15.48 2.11
N LEU A 56 16.16 14.26 2.26
CA LEU A 56 15.00 14.02 3.11
C LEU A 56 15.38 14.27 4.57
N ARG A 57 14.73 15.25 5.18
CA ARG A 57 14.89 15.51 6.60
C ARG A 57 14.10 14.49 7.43
N PRO A 58 14.59 14.07 8.61
CA PRO A 58 13.90 13.08 9.44
C PRO A 58 12.44 13.44 9.73
N GLU A 59 12.15 14.70 10.04
CA GLU A 59 10.82 15.21 10.37
C GLU A 59 9.81 15.08 9.22
N TRP A 60 10.27 15.02 7.96
CA TRP A 60 9.38 14.84 6.80
C TRP A 60 8.99 13.39 6.57
N LYS A 61 9.69 12.45 7.21
CA LYS A 61 9.46 11.02 7.06
C LYS A 61 8.48 10.50 8.10
N LEU A 62 8.33 11.20 9.22
CA LEU A 62 7.52 10.79 10.37
C LEU A 62 6.04 11.17 10.17
N ASN A 63 5.14 10.25 10.51
CA ASN A 63 3.73 10.59 10.72
C ASN A 63 3.58 11.58 11.88
N ASP A 64 2.67 12.56 11.77
CA ASP A 64 2.43 13.59 12.79
C ASP A 64 2.14 13.02 14.18
N ALA A 65 1.46 11.86 14.27
CA ALA A 65 1.18 11.20 15.55
C ALA A 65 2.46 10.69 16.26
N LEU A 66 3.55 10.48 15.51
CA LEU A 66 4.85 10.11 16.07
C LEU A 66 5.68 11.34 16.48
N GLN A 67 5.28 12.54 16.05
CA GLN A 67 5.96 13.81 16.32
C GLN A 67 5.32 14.61 17.46
N GLY A 68 4.64 13.93 18.39
CA GLY A 68 3.91 14.55 19.50
C GLY A 68 2.41 14.73 19.26
N GLY A 69 1.88 14.21 18.14
CA GLY A 69 0.43 14.10 17.94
C GLY A 69 -0.22 12.98 18.76
N THR A 70 -1.55 12.85 18.65
CA THR A 70 -2.30 11.81 19.35
C THR A 70 -2.22 10.47 18.60
N LEU A 71 -1.71 9.44 19.27
CA LEU A 71 -1.73 8.07 18.75
C LEU A 71 -3.14 7.46 18.85
N PRO A 72 -3.68 6.87 17.77
CA PRO A 72 -4.91 6.09 17.84
C PRO A 72 -4.68 4.78 18.61
N GLU A 73 -5.72 4.26 19.27
CA GLU A 73 -5.63 3.07 20.13
C GLU A 73 -4.98 1.86 19.45
N TYR A 74 -5.32 1.59 18.18
CA TYR A 74 -4.76 0.45 17.44
C TYR A 74 -3.25 0.54 17.21
N ALA A 75 -2.68 1.73 17.24
CA ALA A 75 -1.27 1.99 16.97
C ALA A 75 -0.44 2.17 18.26
N LYS A 76 -1.04 2.14 19.45
CA LYS A 76 -0.29 2.22 20.72
C LYS A 76 0.43 0.91 21.03
N ALA A 77 1.62 1.01 21.61
CA ALA A 77 2.41 -0.13 22.09
C ALA A 77 3.03 0.19 23.46
N GLY A 78 2.46 -0.36 24.54
CA GLY A 78 2.94 -0.14 25.90
C GLY A 78 2.95 1.34 26.32
N ALA A 79 3.79 1.67 27.31
CA ALA A 79 3.98 3.04 27.76
C ALA A 79 4.95 3.79 26.84
N GLY A 80 4.43 4.76 26.07
CA GLY A 80 5.27 5.64 25.23
C GLY A 80 5.79 5.00 23.94
N GLY A 81 5.21 3.89 23.50
CA GLY A 81 5.54 3.25 22.22
C GLY A 81 4.38 3.26 21.22
N ALA A 82 4.74 3.04 19.97
CA ALA A 82 3.82 2.92 18.85
C ALA A 82 4.16 1.67 18.00
N LYS A 83 3.12 1.05 17.44
CA LYS A 83 3.25 0.09 16.35
C LYS A 83 3.44 0.89 15.06
N VAL A 84 4.51 0.62 14.34
CA VAL A 84 4.89 1.38 13.14
C VAL A 84 5.07 0.51 11.92
N VAL A 85 4.97 1.14 10.75
CA VAL A 85 5.42 0.61 9.46
C VAL A 85 6.47 1.55 8.89
N ILE A 86 7.66 1.02 8.66
CA ILE A 86 8.81 1.76 8.13
C ILE A 86 8.99 1.35 6.67
N ARG A 87 8.83 2.30 5.75
CA ARG A 87 9.12 2.08 4.32
C ARG A 87 10.58 2.42 4.06
N TYR A 88 11.27 1.52 3.36
CA TYR A 88 12.68 1.66 3.09
C TYR A 88 13.02 1.67 1.60
N ALA A 89 14.12 2.35 1.28
CA ALA A 89 14.65 2.50 -0.05
C ALA A 89 15.37 1.21 -0.51
N PRO A 90 15.45 0.96 -1.82
CA PRO A 90 16.02 -0.28 -2.37
C PRO A 90 17.54 -0.43 -2.15
N ASN A 91 18.22 0.58 -1.61
CA ASN A 91 19.63 0.50 -1.25
C ASN A 91 19.89 -0.27 0.06
N ALA A 92 18.87 -0.59 0.84
CA ALA A 92 19.01 -1.40 2.06
C ALA A 92 18.48 -2.82 1.86
N LYS A 93 19.24 -3.81 2.31
CA LYS A 93 18.83 -5.22 2.33
C LYS A 93 17.98 -5.52 3.57
N PRO A 94 17.06 -6.51 3.53
CA PRO A 94 16.21 -6.86 4.66
C PRO A 94 16.96 -7.11 5.97
N GLN A 95 18.10 -7.80 5.90
CA GLN A 95 18.95 -8.06 7.06
C GLN A 95 19.51 -6.77 7.68
N GLN A 96 20.03 -5.85 6.84
CA GLN A 96 20.54 -4.56 7.29
C GLN A 96 19.44 -3.71 7.93
N VAL A 97 18.23 -3.74 7.37
CA VAL A 97 17.03 -3.08 7.93
C VAL A 97 16.76 -3.64 9.33
N SER A 98 16.60 -4.97 9.45
CA SER A 98 16.29 -5.63 10.72
C SER A 98 17.34 -5.34 11.80
N GLU A 99 18.63 -5.49 11.48
CA GLU A 99 19.72 -5.26 12.43
C GLU A 99 19.81 -3.80 12.88
N SER A 100 19.62 -2.85 11.96
CA SER A 100 19.68 -1.42 12.28
C SER A 100 18.52 -1.01 13.19
N LEU A 101 17.32 -1.51 12.95
CA LEU A 101 16.15 -1.25 13.79
C LEU A 101 16.29 -1.91 15.17
N ALA A 102 16.81 -3.14 15.23
CA ALA A 102 17.08 -3.82 16.49
C ALA A 102 18.11 -3.07 17.36
N ARG A 103 19.17 -2.53 16.73
CA ARG A 103 20.17 -1.68 17.43
C ARG A 103 19.57 -0.41 18.02
N LEU A 104 18.50 0.13 17.43
CA LEU A 104 17.75 1.27 17.95
C LEU A 104 16.68 0.87 18.98
N GLY A 105 16.61 -0.42 19.36
CA GLY A 105 15.72 -0.92 20.41
C GLY A 105 14.29 -1.23 19.94
N LEU A 106 14.03 -1.30 18.63
CA LEU A 106 12.73 -1.72 18.12
C LEU A 106 12.52 -3.22 18.39
N ARG A 107 11.27 -3.59 18.66
CA ARG A 107 10.86 -4.95 19.03
C ARG A 107 9.86 -5.52 18.01
N GLY A 108 9.81 -6.85 17.91
CA GLY A 108 8.86 -7.53 17.02
C GLY A 108 9.04 -7.17 15.54
N ILE A 109 10.29 -7.04 15.10
CA ILE A 109 10.61 -6.59 13.74
C ILE A 109 10.25 -7.67 12.73
N GLU A 110 9.31 -7.37 11.84
CA GLU A 110 8.94 -8.18 10.68
C GLU A 110 9.27 -7.39 9.41
N VAL A 111 10.21 -7.89 8.61
CA VAL A 111 10.58 -7.27 7.34
C VAL A 111 9.89 -7.99 6.19
N VAL A 112 9.13 -7.23 5.40
CA VAL A 112 8.44 -7.72 4.19
C VAL A 112 9.07 -7.07 2.97
N GLU A 113 10.02 -7.79 2.37
CA GLU A 113 10.86 -7.30 1.26
C GLU A 113 10.04 -6.90 0.03
N GLN A 114 9.01 -7.69 -0.31
CA GLN A 114 8.13 -7.45 -1.46
C GLN A 114 7.45 -6.07 -1.39
N PHE A 115 7.25 -5.54 -0.19
CA PHE A 115 6.64 -4.23 0.05
C PHE A 115 7.63 -3.17 0.48
N ARG A 116 8.93 -3.49 0.57
CA ARG A 116 9.99 -2.66 1.17
C ARG A 116 9.50 -2.02 2.47
N ALA A 117 8.93 -2.86 3.34
CA ALA A 117 8.32 -2.45 4.59
C ALA A 117 8.89 -3.25 5.76
N ALA A 118 9.06 -2.59 6.91
CA ALA A 118 9.35 -3.24 8.19
C ALA A 118 8.29 -2.83 9.21
N TYR A 119 7.70 -3.81 9.88
CA TYR A 119 6.72 -3.62 10.94
C TYR A 119 7.38 -3.86 12.29
N ALA A 120 7.14 -3.01 13.27
CA ALA A 120 7.77 -3.13 14.59
C ALA A 120 7.02 -2.34 15.66
N GLU A 121 7.31 -2.64 16.92
CA GLU A 121 7.05 -1.75 18.05
C GLU A 121 8.26 -0.84 18.26
N MET A 122 8.00 0.46 18.38
CA MET A 122 9.02 1.51 18.49
C MET A 122 8.68 2.45 19.64
N LEU A 123 9.66 2.80 20.48
CA LEU A 123 9.48 3.88 21.45
C LEU A 123 9.43 5.23 20.73
N LEU A 124 8.54 6.13 21.13
CA LEU A 124 8.44 7.46 20.52
C LEU A 124 9.76 8.25 20.64
N ALA A 125 10.50 8.01 21.71
CA ALA A 125 11.80 8.64 21.97
C ALA A 125 12.88 8.36 20.92
N VAL A 126 12.76 7.26 20.14
CA VAL A 126 13.73 6.90 19.08
C VAL A 126 13.23 7.20 17.66
N SER A 127 12.07 7.86 17.53
CA SER A 127 11.42 8.11 16.24
C SER A 127 12.31 8.90 15.28
N THR A 128 12.96 9.94 15.76
CA THR A 128 13.87 10.78 14.97
C THR A 128 15.11 10.02 14.53
N GLU A 129 15.70 9.18 15.39
CA GLU A 129 16.85 8.34 15.07
C GLU A 129 16.51 7.32 13.98
N VAL A 130 15.34 6.69 14.07
CA VAL A 130 14.84 5.78 13.02
C VAL A 130 14.65 6.54 11.71
N ALA A 131 13.98 7.70 11.73
CA ALA A 131 13.79 8.51 10.53
C ALA A 131 15.12 9.04 9.94
N SER A 132 16.15 9.18 10.76
CA SER A 132 17.48 9.63 10.32
C SER A 132 18.28 8.56 9.58
N LEU A 133 17.85 7.29 9.59
CA LEU A 133 18.50 6.25 8.82
C LEU A 133 18.44 6.56 7.31
N PRO A 134 19.55 6.41 6.57
CA PRO A 134 19.68 6.91 5.21
C PRO A 134 18.79 6.17 4.20
N TRP A 135 18.33 4.98 4.54
CA TRP A 135 17.43 4.17 3.74
C TRP A 135 15.96 4.31 4.13
N VAL A 136 15.63 5.00 5.23
CA VAL A 136 14.23 5.21 5.63
C VAL A 136 13.60 6.28 4.75
N LEU A 137 12.48 5.93 4.11
CA LEU A 137 11.66 6.81 3.29
C LEU A 137 10.51 7.42 4.09
N THR A 138 9.80 6.59 4.86
CA THR A 138 8.70 7.01 5.75
C THR A 138 8.61 6.13 6.99
N VAL A 139 8.10 6.69 8.08
CA VAL A 139 7.70 5.98 9.30
C VAL A 139 6.24 6.32 9.57
N GLY A 140 5.36 5.37 9.24
CA GLY A 140 3.92 5.47 9.44
C GLY A 140 3.45 4.68 10.65
N LEU A 141 2.17 4.85 11.00
CA LEU A 141 1.50 3.99 11.97
C LEU A 141 1.22 2.62 11.36
N TYR A 142 1.27 1.58 12.18
CA TYR A 142 0.78 0.26 11.80
C TYR A 142 -0.66 0.36 11.29
N PRO A 143 -1.05 -0.34 10.20
CA PRO A 143 -2.39 -0.21 9.64
C PRO A 143 -3.48 -0.52 10.66
N ALA A 144 -4.59 0.21 10.58
CA ALA A 144 -5.76 -0.08 11.39
C ALA A 144 -6.27 -1.51 11.10
N PRO A 145 -6.85 -2.20 12.11
CA PRO A 145 -7.52 -3.47 11.89
C PRO A 145 -8.59 -3.35 10.79
N PRO A 146 -8.76 -4.36 9.94
CA PRO A 146 -9.75 -4.32 8.89
C PRO A 146 -11.17 -4.23 9.47
N SER A 147 -12.05 -3.49 8.81
CA SER A 147 -13.46 -3.34 9.17
C SER A 147 -14.39 -3.70 8.00
N LEU A 148 -15.51 -4.35 8.32
CA LEU A 148 -16.49 -4.81 7.35
C LEU A 148 -17.40 -3.66 6.92
N SER A 149 -17.35 -3.23 5.65
CA SER A 149 -18.04 -2.01 5.17
C SER A 149 -18.72 -2.16 3.80
N ASN A 150 -19.34 -3.31 3.51
CA ASN A 150 -19.92 -3.59 2.18
C ASN A 150 -20.99 -2.60 1.71
N ARG A 151 -21.97 -2.29 2.57
CA ARG A 151 -23.05 -1.35 2.26
C ARG A 151 -22.51 0.05 2.00
N GLU A 152 -21.69 0.55 2.90
CA GLU A 152 -21.10 1.89 2.80
C GLU A 152 -20.12 1.99 1.62
N GLY A 153 -19.31 0.96 1.38
CA GLY A 153 -18.45 0.88 0.21
C GLY A 153 -19.23 0.91 -1.11
N ARG A 154 -20.37 0.20 -1.19
CA ARG A 154 -21.27 0.23 -2.35
C ARG A 154 -21.89 1.61 -2.56
N ILE A 155 -22.26 2.30 -1.49
CA ILE A 155 -22.85 3.66 -1.53
C ILE A 155 -21.79 4.69 -1.96
N ILE A 156 -20.63 4.72 -1.29
CA ILE A 156 -19.53 5.66 -1.55
C ILE A 156 -18.99 5.47 -2.97
N GLY A 157 -18.81 4.21 -3.40
CA GLY A 157 -18.38 3.87 -4.76
C GLY A 157 -19.42 4.13 -5.85
N ARG A 158 -20.63 4.60 -5.48
CA ARG A 158 -21.78 4.83 -6.38
C ARG A 158 -22.13 3.61 -7.23
N ALA A 159 -21.84 2.41 -6.75
CA ALA A 159 -22.14 1.18 -7.46
C ALA A 159 -23.66 1.00 -7.66
N SER A 160 -24.48 1.52 -6.74
CA SER A 160 -25.94 1.61 -6.92
C SER A 160 -26.33 2.36 -8.20
N VAL A 161 -25.71 3.52 -8.45
CA VAL A 161 -25.95 4.34 -9.65
C VAL A 161 -25.46 3.64 -10.92
N LEU A 162 -24.29 3.01 -10.86
CA LEU A 162 -23.71 2.29 -12.00
C LEU A 162 -24.50 1.02 -12.36
N ASN A 163 -25.04 0.33 -11.35
CA ASN A 163 -25.85 -0.86 -11.53
C ASN A 163 -27.26 -0.54 -12.06
N THR A 164 -27.76 0.71 -11.94
CA THR A 164 -29.09 1.08 -12.41
C THR A 164 -29.26 0.64 -13.87
N PRO A 165 -30.29 -0.16 -14.18
CA PRO A 165 -30.54 -0.63 -15.55
C PRO A 165 -30.63 0.51 -16.57
N ALA A 166 -30.19 0.25 -17.80
CA ALA A 166 -30.26 1.24 -18.88
C ALA A 166 -31.69 1.71 -19.18
N VAL A 167 -32.69 0.84 -18.97
CA VAL A 167 -34.11 1.19 -19.10
C VAL A 167 -34.56 2.29 -18.13
N TYR A 168 -33.82 2.50 -17.03
CA TYR A 168 -34.05 3.58 -16.07
C TYR A 168 -33.00 4.70 -16.19
N GLY A 169 -32.32 4.81 -17.34
CA GLY A 169 -31.29 5.84 -17.58
C GLY A 169 -29.94 5.58 -16.90
N GLY A 170 -29.73 4.39 -16.34
CA GLY A 170 -28.46 3.99 -15.75
C GLY A 170 -27.50 3.30 -16.74
N ARG A 171 -26.44 2.69 -16.22
CA ARG A 171 -25.41 2.02 -17.04
C ARG A 171 -25.50 0.49 -17.05
N GLY A 172 -26.29 -0.11 -16.16
CA GLY A 172 -26.45 -1.57 -16.06
C GLY A 172 -25.14 -2.33 -15.79
N LEU A 173 -24.13 -1.67 -15.20
CA LEU A 173 -22.80 -2.23 -15.02
C LEU A 173 -22.78 -3.13 -13.79
N GLU A 174 -23.06 -4.42 -13.97
CA GLU A 174 -23.10 -5.41 -12.88
C GLU A 174 -21.88 -6.34 -12.84
N GLY A 175 -20.86 -6.06 -13.67
CA GLY A 175 -19.65 -6.89 -13.79
C GLY A 175 -19.80 -8.12 -14.70
N LYS A 176 -20.93 -8.25 -15.42
CA LYS A 176 -21.15 -9.36 -16.36
C LYS A 176 -20.06 -9.39 -17.43
N GLY A 177 -19.40 -10.55 -17.57
CA GLY A 177 -18.34 -10.76 -18.57
C GLY A 177 -16.93 -10.38 -18.12
N VAL A 178 -16.77 -9.81 -16.92
CA VAL A 178 -15.47 -9.44 -16.34
C VAL A 178 -14.97 -10.54 -15.39
N ARG A 179 -13.64 -10.67 -15.26
CA ARG A 179 -12.96 -11.47 -14.22
C ARG A 179 -12.08 -10.55 -13.38
N ILE A 180 -11.93 -10.88 -12.10
CA ILE A 180 -11.16 -10.06 -11.15
C ILE A 180 -10.26 -10.99 -10.33
N GLY A 181 -9.00 -10.59 -10.10
CA GLY A 181 -8.15 -11.22 -9.09
C GLY A 181 -8.35 -10.54 -7.74
N ILE A 182 -8.49 -11.31 -6.67
CA ILE A 182 -8.59 -10.82 -5.29
C ILE A 182 -7.39 -11.40 -4.51
N GLY A 183 -6.37 -10.58 -4.26
CA GLY A 183 -5.25 -10.98 -3.41
C GLY A 183 -5.58 -10.74 -1.94
N ASP A 184 -6.20 -11.71 -1.27
CA ASP A 184 -6.63 -11.62 0.13
C ASP A 184 -6.54 -13.01 0.80
N ALA A 185 -7.01 -13.13 2.04
CA ALA A 185 -7.15 -14.39 2.76
C ALA A 185 -8.14 -15.36 2.07
N ASN A 186 -8.22 -16.59 2.60
CA ASN A 186 -9.07 -17.63 2.04
C ASN A 186 -10.54 -17.18 1.91
N VAL A 187 -11.16 -17.52 0.77
CA VAL A 187 -12.59 -17.29 0.55
C VAL A 187 -13.33 -18.58 0.84
N THR A 188 -14.11 -18.58 1.91
CA THR A 188 -14.96 -19.70 2.28
C THR A 188 -16.11 -19.82 1.27
N SER A 189 -16.50 -21.06 0.95
CA SER A 189 -17.67 -21.30 0.10
C SER A 189 -18.91 -20.65 0.73
N HIS A 190 -19.67 -19.91 -0.07
CA HIS A 190 -20.84 -19.18 0.39
C HIS A 190 -21.92 -19.15 -0.70
N VAL A 191 -23.19 -19.27 -0.33
CA VAL A 191 -24.32 -19.33 -1.27
C VAL A 191 -24.41 -18.09 -2.16
N ASP A 192 -24.15 -16.90 -1.60
CA ASP A 192 -24.10 -15.64 -2.36
C ASP A 192 -23.03 -15.65 -3.46
N PHE A 193 -22.00 -16.48 -3.38
CA PHE A 193 -20.98 -16.60 -4.44
C PHE A 193 -21.39 -17.62 -5.49
N GLY A 194 -22.09 -18.68 -5.07
CA GLY A 194 -22.35 -19.84 -5.90
C GLY A 194 -21.06 -20.35 -6.53
N ASN A 195 -21.07 -20.59 -7.83
CA ASN A 195 -19.90 -21.10 -8.56
C ASN A 195 -18.99 -20.01 -9.15
N ARG A 196 -19.05 -18.76 -8.68
CA ARG A 196 -18.37 -17.61 -9.35
C ARG A 196 -16.94 -17.36 -8.85
N VAL A 197 -16.62 -17.87 -7.66
CA VAL A 197 -15.28 -17.80 -7.06
C VAL A 197 -14.48 -19.03 -7.47
N HIS A 198 -13.22 -18.82 -7.83
CA HIS A 198 -12.24 -19.88 -8.02
C HIS A 198 -11.04 -19.59 -7.11
N VAL A 199 -10.94 -20.38 -6.04
CA VAL A 199 -9.88 -20.24 -5.04
C VAL A 199 -8.64 -20.98 -5.53
N GLN A 200 -7.50 -20.28 -5.64
CA GLN A 200 -6.23 -20.90 -6.06
C GLN A 200 -5.49 -21.55 -4.89
N GLU A 201 -5.63 -20.98 -3.70
CA GLU A 201 -4.99 -21.44 -2.47
C GLU A 201 -6.02 -21.36 -1.34
N TYR A 202 -6.22 -22.48 -0.63
CA TYR A 202 -7.15 -22.58 0.50
C TYR A 202 -6.50 -23.39 1.62
N GLU A 203 -6.25 -22.73 2.75
CA GLU A 203 -5.57 -23.36 3.90
C GLU A 203 -6.53 -23.56 5.08
N TYR A 204 -7.44 -22.62 5.33
CA TYR A 204 -8.42 -22.62 6.42
C TYR A 204 -9.55 -21.62 6.15
N ALA A 205 -10.70 -21.76 6.83
CA ALA A 205 -11.81 -20.82 6.67
C ALA A 205 -11.45 -19.43 7.22
N ASN A 206 -11.75 -18.36 6.47
CA ASN A 206 -11.42 -16.99 6.87
C ASN A 206 -12.55 -16.01 6.52
N ASP A 207 -12.96 -15.19 7.50
CA ASP A 207 -14.06 -14.24 7.35
C ASP A 207 -13.68 -13.00 6.55
N HIS A 208 -12.41 -12.57 6.62
CA HIS A 208 -11.94 -11.37 5.92
C HIS A 208 -11.93 -11.56 4.41
N GLY A 209 -11.29 -12.64 3.93
CA GLY A 209 -11.27 -12.96 2.50
C GLY A 209 -12.68 -13.16 1.94
N THR A 210 -13.52 -13.88 2.70
CA THR A 210 -14.94 -14.08 2.38
C THR A 210 -15.69 -12.75 2.29
N HIS A 211 -15.50 -11.85 3.26
CA HIS A 211 -16.15 -10.55 3.25
C HIS A 211 -15.71 -9.68 2.07
N VAL A 212 -14.41 -9.60 1.79
CA VAL A 212 -13.83 -8.84 0.66
C VAL A 212 -14.39 -9.35 -0.67
N ALA A 213 -14.44 -10.67 -0.84
CA ALA A 213 -15.11 -11.29 -1.99
C ALA A 213 -16.59 -10.89 -2.05
N GLY A 214 -17.29 -10.89 -0.90
CA GLY A 214 -18.67 -10.43 -0.77
C GLY A 214 -18.89 -8.98 -1.16
N SER A 215 -18.01 -8.06 -0.78
CA SER A 215 -18.07 -6.63 -1.15
C SER A 215 -18.13 -6.44 -2.67
N ILE A 216 -17.44 -7.31 -3.39
CA ILE A 216 -17.28 -7.22 -4.84
C ILE A 216 -18.39 -8.01 -5.52
N LEU A 217 -18.50 -9.31 -5.24
CA LEU A 217 -19.28 -10.23 -6.06
C LEU A 217 -20.51 -10.80 -5.36
N GLY A 218 -20.77 -10.49 -4.09
CA GLY A 218 -21.95 -10.98 -3.37
C GLY A 218 -23.24 -10.76 -4.17
N ALA A 219 -24.02 -11.82 -4.40
CA ALA A 219 -25.25 -11.72 -5.18
C ALA A 219 -26.38 -11.01 -4.42
N GLY A 220 -26.32 -10.95 -3.08
CA GLY A 220 -27.39 -10.47 -2.22
C GLY A 220 -28.55 -11.47 -2.17
N LEU A 221 -28.25 -12.78 -2.18
CA LEU A 221 -29.27 -13.84 -2.18
C LEU A 221 -29.82 -14.09 -0.78
N LEU A 222 -28.95 -14.07 0.24
CA LEU A 222 -29.35 -14.17 1.63
C LEU A 222 -29.78 -12.79 2.18
N PRO A 223 -28.88 -11.82 2.48
CA PRO A 223 -29.30 -10.44 2.73
C PRO A 223 -29.19 -9.59 1.45
N PRO A 224 -30.27 -8.94 1.00
CA PRO A 224 -30.22 -8.00 -0.13
C PRO A 224 -29.22 -6.85 0.08
N ASP A 225 -29.04 -6.41 1.32
CA ASP A 225 -28.10 -5.35 1.69
C ASP A 225 -26.62 -5.75 1.60
N ALA A 226 -26.33 -7.06 1.55
CA ALA A 226 -24.98 -7.59 1.33
C ALA A 226 -24.64 -7.77 -0.16
N ARG A 227 -25.49 -7.30 -1.08
CA ARG A 227 -25.21 -7.33 -2.51
C ARG A 227 -23.96 -6.52 -2.83
N GLY A 228 -22.96 -7.18 -3.41
CA GLY A 228 -21.68 -6.59 -3.79
C GLY A 228 -21.82 -5.58 -4.94
N MET A 229 -20.73 -4.89 -5.26
CA MET A 229 -20.68 -3.86 -6.31
C MET A 229 -20.88 -4.43 -7.73
N ALA A 230 -20.37 -5.62 -7.98
CA ALA A 230 -20.36 -6.35 -9.25
C ALA A 230 -21.01 -7.75 -9.10
N PRO A 231 -22.32 -7.80 -8.79
CA PRO A 231 -23.02 -9.02 -8.37
C PRO A 231 -23.17 -10.06 -9.49
N ARG A 232 -22.90 -9.71 -10.76
CA ARG A 232 -22.99 -10.61 -11.91
C ARG A 232 -21.64 -10.96 -12.54
N LEU A 233 -20.55 -10.84 -11.78
CA LEU A 233 -19.23 -11.33 -12.20
C LEU A 233 -19.27 -12.79 -12.67
N ARG A 234 -18.53 -13.12 -13.72
CA ARG A 234 -18.49 -14.48 -14.27
C ARG A 234 -17.52 -15.34 -13.43
N ARG A 235 -17.65 -16.67 -13.56
CA ARG A 235 -16.66 -17.66 -13.10
C ARG A 235 -15.22 -17.18 -13.33
N GLY A 236 -14.42 -17.23 -12.27
CA GLY A 236 -12.98 -16.96 -12.32
C GLY A 236 -12.53 -15.74 -11.52
N ALA A 237 -13.30 -15.28 -10.53
CA ALA A 237 -12.73 -14.42 -9.50
C ALA A 237 -11.63 -15.22 -8.79
N THR A 238 -10.37 -14.88 -9.07
CA THR A 238 -9.22 -15.69 -8.65
C THR A 238 -8.73 -15.14 -7.32
N THR A 239 -8.89 -15.91 -6.25
CA THR A 239 -8.35 -15.51 -4.95
C THR A 239 -7.02 -16.21 -4.73
N SER A 240 -5.95 -15.43 -4.56
CA SER A 240 -4.63 -15.95 -4.20
C SER A 240 -4.21 -15.34 -2.87
N THR A 241 -3.96 -16.18 -1.88
CA THR A 241 -3.18 -15.77 -0.71
C THR A 241 -1.78 -15.38 -1.15
N CYS A 242 -1.23 -14.33 -0.54
CA CYS A 242 0.19 -14.03 -0.72
C CYS A 242 0.96 -15.13 0.02
N ARG A 243 1.38 -16.18 -0.71
CA ARG A 243 2.28 -17.20 -0.18
C ARG A 243 3.50 -16.49 0.43
N ARG A 244 3.77 -16.72 1.72
CA ARG A 244 5.14 -16.59 2.24
C ARG A 244 6.00 -17.49 1.37
N MET A 245 6.73 -16.90 0.42
CA MET A 245 7.88 -17.58 -0.14
C MET A 245 8.86 -17.75 1.01
N ALA A 246 9.24 -19.01 1.22
CA ALA A 246 10.15 -19.47 2.27
C ALA A 246 11.44 -18.65 2.36
#